data_AF-A0A1R7QFP7-F1
#
_entry.id   AF-A0A1R7QFP7-F1
#
_cell.length_a   1.000
_cell.length_b   1.000
_cell.length_c   1.000
_cell.angle_alpha   90.00
_cell.angle_beta   90.00
_cell.angle_gamma   90.00
#
_symmetry.space_group_name_H-M   'P 1'
#
loop_
_entity.id
_entity.type
_entity.pdbx_description
1 polymer ?
#
loop_
_entity_poly.entity_id
_entity_poly.type
_entity_poly.pdbx_seq_one_letter_code
_entity_poly.pdbx_strand_id
1 'polypeptide(L)' 'MESFNCSNAKALLSMIMDKAVAGDPVEITRKGRESAVMISKASYEAYKKAEFEAKFPKQSESY' A
#
# COMPACT_ATOMS: atom_id res chain seq x y z
N MET A 1 -7.54 -3.62 -8.58
CA MET A 1 -7.24 -3.94 -7.18
C MET A 1 -8.29 -4.93 -6.70
N GLU A 2 -7.87 -6.10 -6.25
CA GLU A 2 -8.78 -7.12 -5.71
C GLU A 2 -9.27 -6.71 -4.32
N SER A 3 -10.46 -7.12 -3.89
CA SER A 3 -11.05 -6.67 -2.62
C SER A 3 -11.61 -7.85 -1.81
N PHE A 4 -11.27 -7.91 -0.53
CA PHE A 4 -11.73 -8.92 0.40
C PHE A 4 -12.44 -8.28 1.58
N ASN A 5 -13.55 -8.87 2.03
CA ASN A 5 -14.06 -8.53 3.35
C ASN A 5 -13.08 -9.00 4.44
N CYS A 6 -13.14 -8.41 5.63
CA CYS A 6 -12.22 -8.72 6.71
C CYS A 6 -12.24 -10.20 7.15
N SER A 7 -13.36 -10.92 7.04
CA SER A 7 -13.43 -12.34 7.41
C SER A 7 -12.64 -13.19 6.42
N ASN A 8 -12.83 -12.97 5.11
CA ASN A 8 -12.09 -13.66 4.06
C ASN A 8 -10.59 -13.29 4.10
N ALA A 9 -10.28 -12.01 4.36
CA ALA A 9 -8.90 -11.55 4.45
C ALA A 9 -8.13 -12.22 5.60
N LYS A 10 -8.79 -12.52 6.72
CA LYS A 10 -8.19 -13.27 7.84
C LYS A 10 -7.92 -14.73 7.46
N ALA A 11 -8.87 -15.37 6.79
CA ALA A 11 -8.74 -16.78 6.38
C ALA A 11 -7.67 -16.99 5.31
N LEU A 12 -7.46 -16.00 4.44
CA LEU A 12 -6.56 -16.07 3.28
C LEU A 12 -5.35 -15.13 3.42
N LEU A 13 -4.95 -14.80 4.66
CA LEU A 13 -3.94 -13.77 4.91
C LEU A 13 -2.61 -14.07 4.20
N SER A 14 -2.13 -15.31 4.23
CA SER A 14 -0.88 -15.70 3.57
C SER A 14 -0.93 -15.44 2.05
N MET A 15 -2.01 -15.85 1.39
CA MET A 15 -2.21 -15.60 -0.05
C MET A 15 -2.24 -14.10 -0.37
N ILE A 16 -2.87 -13.30 0.50
CA ILE A 16 -2.93 -11.84 0.32
C ILE A 16 -1.54 -11.22 0.50
N MET A 17 -0.74 -11.72 1.45
CA MET A 17 0.66 -11.28 1.61
C MET A 17 1.49 -11.63 0.37
N ASP A 18 1.36 -12.84 -0.18
CA ASP A 18 2.08 -13.25 -1.38
C ASP A 18 1.74 -12.33 -2.57
N LYS A 19 0.46 -12.00 -2.76
CA LYS A 19 0.00 -11.03 -3.76
C LYS A 19 0.61 -9.65 -3.53
N ALA A 20 0.55 -9.13 -2.31
CA ALA A 20 1.10 -7.83 -1.97
C ALA A 20 2.62 -7.75 -2.23
N VAL A 21 3.37 -8.80 -1.91
CA VAL A 21 4.82 -8.89 -2.17
C VAL A 21 5.13 -9.03 -3.66
N ALA A 22 4.29 -9.74 -4.42
CA ALA A 22 4.38 -9.83 -5.87
C ALA A 22 4.06 -8.50 -6.60
N GLY A 23 3.59 -7.49 -5.86
CA GLY A 23 3.28 -6.16 -6.37
C GLY A 23 1.80 -5.94 -6.69
N ASP A 24 0.93 -6.90 -6.34
CA ASP A 24 -0.52 -6.80 -6.52
C ASP A 24 -1.18 -6.20 -5.26
N PRO A 25 -1.70 -4.96 -5.31
CA PRO A 25 -2.40 -4.37 -4.18
C PRO A 25 -3.72 -5.10 -3.91
N VAL A 26 -4.05 -5.26 -2.64
CA VAL A 26 -5.29 -5.91 -2.19
C VAL A 26 -6.03 -5.00 -1.22
N GLU A 27 -7.29 -4.72 -1.49
CA GLU A 27 -8.20 -4.02 -0.60
C GLU A 27 -8.79 -4.94 0.46
N ILE A 28 -8.94 -4.42 1.68
CA ILE A 28 -9.61 -5.09 2.78
C ILE A 28 -10.73 -4.18 3.30
N THR A 29 -11.97 -4.66 3.24
CA THR A 29 -13.17 -3.92 3.65
C THR A 29 -13.76 -4.44 4.96
N ARG A 30 -14.36 -3.54 5.74
CA ARG A 30 -15.12 -3.86 6.96
C ARG A 30 -16.47 -3.13 6.90
N LYS A 31 -17.57 -3.84 7.18
CA LYS A 31 -18.90 -3.23 7.16
C LYS A 31 -18.96 -2.03 8.12
N GLY A 32 -19.35 -0.87 7.61
CA GLY A 32 -19.47 0.36 8.39
C GLY A 32 -18.14 1.00 8.82
N ARG A 33 -17.02 0.63 8.19
CA ARG A 33 -15.70 1.25 8.41
C ARG A 33 -15.03 1.55 7.08
N GLU A 34 -14.05 2.45 7.13
CA GLU A 34 -13.17 2.73 5.99
C GLU A 34 -12.40 1.46 5.57
N SER A 35 -12.12 1.33 4.27
CA SER A 35 -11.31 0.23 3.74
C SER A 35 -9.82 0.50 3.93
N ALA A 36 -9.03 -0.55 3.89
CA ALA A 36 -7.57 -0.48 3.95
C ALA A 36 -6.96 -1.21 2.75
N VAL A 37 -5.72 -0.89 2.40
CA VAL A 37 -5.00 -1.53 1.30
C VAL A 37 -3.73 -2.20 1.83
N MET A 38 -3.49 -3.44 1.42
CA MET A 38 -2.21 -4.14 1.63
C MET A 38 -1.38 -4.07 0.35
N ILE A 39 -0.15 -3.60 0.50
CA ILE A 39 0.88 -3.52 -0.54
C ILE A 39 2.22 -3.98 0.04
N SER A 40 3.20 -4.25 -0.83
CA SER A 40 4.57 -4.49 -0.38
C SER A 40 5.10 -3.29 0.40
N LYS A 41 5.97 -3.56 1.39
CA LYS A 41 6.67 -2.51 2.14
C LYS A 41 7.47 -1.59 1.22
N ALA A 42 8.15 -2.16 0.22
CA ALA A 42 8.95 -1.41 -0.74
C ALA A 42 8.10 -0.42 -1.54
N SER A 43 6.91 -0.83 -1.99
CA SER A 43 5.95 0.03 -2.69
C SER A 43 5.49 1.19 -1.81
N TYR A 44 5.19 0.92 -0.53
CA TYR A 44 4.79 1.97 0.42
C TYR A 44 5.91 2.99 0.66
N GLU A 45 7.14 2.53 0.88
CA GLU A 45 8.30 3.40 1.11
C GLU A 45 8.65 4.24 -0.13
N ALA A 46 8.61 3.63 -1.33
CA ALA A 46 8.84 4.34 -2.58
C ALA A 46 7.79 5.44 -2.80
N TYR A 47 6.51 5.15 -2.55
CA TYR A 47 5.44 6.15 -2.62
C TYR A 47 5.66 7.28 -1.61
N LYS A 48 5.97 6.95 -0.35
CA LYS A 48 6.22 7.97 0.69
C LYS A 48 7.43 8.83 0.39
N LYS A 49 8.50 8.23 -0.14
CA LYS A 49 9.69 8.95 -0.58
C LYS A 49 9.35 9.90 -1.73
N ALA A 50 8.63 9.45 -2.75
CA ALA A 50 8.22 10.29 -3.86
C ALA A 50 7.28 11.44 -3.42
N GLU A 51 6.32 11.17 -2.53
CA GLU A 51 5.49 12.22 -1.92
C GLU A 51 6.33 13.26 -1.17
N PHE A 52 7.34 12.80 -0.42
CA PHE A 52 8.24 13.68 0.31
C PHE A 52 9.09 14.54 -0.65
N GLU A 53 9.72 13.92 -1.64
CA GLU A 53 10.54 14.63 -2.65
C GLU A 53 9.72 15.64 -3.46
N ALA A 54 8.46 15.33 -3.77
CA ALA A 54 7.55 16.27 -4.43
C ALA A 54 7.17 17.47 -3.56
N LYS A 55 7.06 17.28 -2.23
CA LYS A 55 6.76 18.35 -1.27
C LYS A 55 8.00 19.17 -0.89
N PHE A 56 9.16 18.55 -0.92
CA PHE A 56 10.44 19.14 -0.54
C PHE A 56 11.46 18.94 -1.68
N PRO A 57 11.27 19.62 -2.82
CA PRO A 57 12.25 19.58 -3.89
C PRO A 57 13.57 20.10 -3.33
N LYS A 58 14.65 19.34 -3.53
CA LYS A 58 15.99 19.79 -3.13
C LYS A 58 16.23 21.12 -3.84
N GLN A 59 16.43 22.20 -3.06
CA GLN A 59 16.93 23.44 -3.60
C GLN A 59 18.23 23.10 -4.33
N SER A 60 18.21 23.22 -5.66
CA SER A 60 19.43 23.24 -6.43
C SER A 60 20.20 24.46 -5.95
N GLU A 61 21.20 24.25 -5.10
CA GLU A 61 22.26 25.22 -4.91
C GLU A 61 22.95 25.38 -6.27
N SER A 62 22.44 26.32 -7.07
CA SER A 62 23.17 26.87 -8.19
C SER A 62 24.28 27.73 -7.59
N TYR A 63 25.49 27.18 -7.55
CA TYR A 63 26.73 27.92 -7.38
C TYR A 63 27.16 28.55 -8.72
#